data_AF-A0A080WJ32-F1
#
_entry.id   AF-A0A080WJ32-F1
#
_cell.length_a   1.000
_cell.length_b   1.000
_cell.length_c   1.000
_cell.angle_alpha   90.00
_cell.angle_beta   90.00
_cell.angle_gamma   90.00
#
_symmetry.space_group_name_H-M   'P 1'
#
loop_
_entity.id
_entity.type
_entity.pdbx_description
1 polymer ?
#
loop_
_entity_poly.entity_id
_entity_poly.type
_entity_poly.pdbx_seq_one_letter_code
_entity_poly.pdbx_strand_id
1 'polypeptide(L)'
;MAPLSPILSHFYSHHRNHYWLISQEPVLCCTILMISSRYHTLPGVGGASRGFFIHQRLWQHCQHLIMRVMLGQEKGSKAKTRTVGTIEALLVMSEWHPRSLHFPPESDGWDSDLMMDNTPEHHDSTSPDSSVSASSRWLEDVIEPARRSDRMSWMLLGSGLTLAHELGIFDTDDSRAKSLISSPEGEHHGFPVEETMNFPRHRIRQLLYVFINQLASRLGCMSLMPQSLNHSIVAPSSLNTGIDEWQTFMNSWIELTKLAKSVTDMFFPSATFTRQQLHSGRYIGLLDHFRPLLSQWRQKHLDSKRKCGALHIFPAPLTVYIHRPLTAFR
;
A
#
# COMPACT_ATOMS: atom_id res chain seq x y z
N MET A 1 -8.77 -6.30 10.15
CA MET A 1 -7.51 -5.72 9.63
C MET A 1 -6.30 -6.45 10.16
N ALA A 2 -6.16 -6.66 11.48
CA ALA A 2 -5.34 -7.76 12.00
C ALA A 2 -6.10 -9.09 11.83
N PRO A 3 -5.44 -10.21 11.46
CA PRO A 3 -4.02 -10.39 11.15
C PRO A 3 -3.65 -10.09 9.68
N LEU A 4 -4.57 -9.55 8.88
CA LEU A 4 -4.47 -9.44 7.42
C LEU A 4 -3.53 -8.34 6.89
N SER A 5 -3.11 -7.36 7.70
CA SER A 5 -2.19 -6.31 7.28
C SER A 5 -1.18 -5.98 8.40
N PRO A 6 0.13 -5.90 8.09
CA PRO A 6 1.19 -5.60 9.05
C PRO A 6 1.42 -4.10 9.27
N ILE A 7 0.63 -3.23 8.61
CA ILE A 7 0.83 -1.78 8.59
C ILE A 7 0.56 -1.19 9.98
N LEU A 8 -0.60 -1.47 10.56
CA LEU A 8 -1.01 -0.87 11.83
C LEU A 8 -0.29 -1.50 13.02
N SER A 9 0.09 -0.68 13.99
CA SER A 9 0.62 -1.14 15.26
C SER A 9 -0.49 -1.67 16.19
N HIS A 10 -0.18 -2.67 17.00
CA HIS A 10 -1.05 -3.11 18.11
C HIS A 10 -1.23 -2.04 19.20
N PHE A 11 -0.51 -0.92 19.12
CA PHE A 11 -0.67 0.19 20.06
C PHE A 11 -2.13 0.68 20.15
N TYR A 12 -2.84 0.83 19.02
CA TYR A 12 -4.23 1.30 19.01
C TYR A 12 -5.28 0.22 19.27
N SER A 13 -4.89 -1.05 19.52
CA SER A 13 -5.87 -2.07 19.90
C SER A 13 -6.36 -1.88 21.34
N HIS A 14 -5.61 -1.15 22.17
CA HIS A 14 -5.95 -0.87 23.54
C HIS A 14 -6.80 0.39 23.63
N HIS A 15 -7.99 0.27 24.21
CA HIS A 15 -8.94 1.37 24.39
C HIS A 15 -8.34 2.62 25.06
N ARG A 16 -7.34 2.43 25.94
CA ARG A 16 -6.63 3.52 26.62
C ARG A 16 -5.94 4.48 25.65
N ASN A 17 -5.53 3.99 24.48
CA ASN A 17 -4.78 4.74 23.48
C ASN A 17 -5.68 5.41 22.43
N HIS A 18 -6.99 5.15 22.45
CA HIS A 18 -7.93 5.72 21.47
C HIS A 18 -8.04 7.24 21.58
N TYR A 19 -7.95 7.80 22.80
CA TYR A 19 -7.95 9.26 22.98
C TYR A 19 -6.81 9.93 22.21
N TRP A 20 -5.64 9.30 22.23
CA TRP A 20 -4.47 9.80 21.49
C TRP A 20 -4.68 9.68 19.98
N LEU A 21 -5.22 8.56 19.49
CA LEU A 21 -5.55 8.37 18.07
C LEU A 21 -6.52 9.45 17.56
N ILE A 22 -7.55 9.79 18.34
CA ILE A 22 -8.55 10.79 17.97
C ILE A 22 -7.96 12.22 18.01
N SER A 23 -7.12 12.51 19.00
CA SER A 23 -6.65 13.89 19.25
C SER A 23 -5.39 14.26 18.47
N GLN A 24 -4.51 13.30 18.24
CA GLN A 24 -3.17 13.53 17.68
C GLN A 24 -3.02 13.02 16.25
N GLU A 25 -3.76 11.96 15.88
CA GLU A 25 -3.64 11.30 14.57
C GLU A 25 -4.98 11.26 13.81
N PRO A 26 -5.55 12.44 13.46
CA PRO A 26 -6.88 12.53 12.86
C PRO A 26 -6.97 11.83 11.50
N VAL A 27 -5.90 11.85 10.71
CA VAL A 27 -5.86 11.19 9.39
C VAL A 27 -5.95 9.68 9.55
N LEU A 28 -5.12 9.10 10.42
CA LEU A 28 -5.12 7.67 10.70
C LEU A 28 -6.45 7.20 11.29
N CYS A 29 -6.97 7.94 12.26
CA CYS A 29 -8.26 7.66 12.87
C CYS A 29 -9.38 7.60 11.82
N CYS A 30 -9.46 8.64 10.97
CA CYS A 30 -10.46 8.71 9.91
C CYS A 30 -10.33 7.55 8.91
N THR A 31 -9.11 7.22 8.50
CA THR A 31 -8.84 6.08 7.60
C THR A 31 -9.28 4.75 8.20
N ILE A 32 -8.95 4.48 9.47
CA ILE A 32 -9.35 3.25 10.17
C ILE A 32 -10.87 3.14 10.22
N LEU A 33 -11.57 4.22 10.59
CA LEU A 33 -13.03 4.24 10.65
C LEU A 33 -13.68 4.09 9.27
N MET A 34 -13.11 4.76 8.26
CA MET A 34 -13.56 4.67 6.86
C MET A 34 -13.54 3.22 6.41
N ILE A 35 -12.42 2.52 6.59
CA ILE A 35 -12.32 1.14 6.11
C ILE A 35 -13.12 0.18 6.99
N SER A 36 -13.17 0.42 8.30
CA SER A 36 -13.99 -0.36 9.22
C SER A 36 -15.47 -0.30 8.83
N SER A 37 -15.98 0.86 8.44
CA SER A 37 -17.38 1.01 7.99
C SER A 37 -17.72 0.22 6.72
N ARG A 38 -16.72 -0.16 5.92
CA ARG A 38 -16.88 -1.04 4.75
C ARG A 38 -17.01 -2.51 5.12
N TYR A 39 -16.18 -2.98 6.05
CA TYR A 39 -16.04 -4.41 6.37
C TYR A 39 -16.84 -4.85 7.59
N HIS A 40 -17.27 -3.91 8.43
CA HIS A 40 -18.10 -4.16 9.60
C HIS A 40 -19.55 -3.72 9.32
N THR A 41 -20.47 -4.68 9.28
CA THR A 41 -21.90 -4.36 9.17
C THR A 41 -22.42 -3.90 10.52
N LEU A 42 -22.97 -2.69 10.57
CA LEU A 42 -23.53 -2.13 11.79
C LEU A 42 -24.76 -2.92 12.24
N PRO A 43 -24.93 -3.17 13.55
CA PRO A 43 -26.09 -3.90 14.05
C PRO A 43 -27.40 -3.12 13.84
N GLY A 44 -28.49 -3.84 13.59
CA GLY A 44 -29.84 -3.29 13.40
C GLY A 44 -30.26 -3.07 11.94
N VAL A 45 -31.52 -2.67 11.74
CA VAL A 45 -32.12 -2.47 10.41
C VAL A 45 -31.32 -1.45 9.58
N GLY A 46 -31.14 -1.74 8.29
CA GLY A 46 -30.36 -0.87 7.40
C GLY A 46 -28.88 -0.72 7.77
N GLY A 47 -28.30 -1.66 8.52
CA GLY A 47 -26.88 -1.65 8.91
C GLY A 47 -25.91 -1.47 7.73
N ALA A 48 -26.18 -2.16 6.61
CA ALA A 48 -25.40 -2.05 5.39
C ALA A 48 -25.49 -0.65 4.75
N SER A 49 -26.70 -0.09 4.62
CA SER A 49 -26.92 1.24 4.04
C SER A 49 -26.28 2.35 4.89
N ARG A 50 -26.37 2.24 6.22
CA ARG A 50 -25.69 3.17 7.15
C ARG A 50 -24.18 3.07 7.02
N GLY A 51 -23.63 1.86 6.95
CA GLY A 51 -22.20 1.63 6.71
C GLY A 51 -21.73 2.26 5.39
N PHE A 52 -22.51 2.13 4.32
CA PHE A 52 -22.25 2.79 3.03
C PHE A 52 -22.19 4.32 3.16
N PHE A 53 -23.17 4.93 3.82
CA PHE A 53 -23.21 6.38 4.00
C PHE A 53 -22.04 6.89 4.86
N ILE A 54 -21.73 6.19 5.95
CA ILE A 54 -20.59 6.52 6.82
C ILE A 54 -19.28 6.43 6.04
N HIS A 55 -19.08 5.35 5.28
CA HIS A 55 -17.90 5.19 4.42
C HIS A 55 -17.75 6.37 3.46
N GLN A 56 -18.83 6.76 2.75
CA GLN A 56 -18.77 7.85 1.79
C GLN A 56 -18.40 9.19 2.44
N ARG A 57 -19.01 9.50 3.60
CA ARG A 57 -18.70 10.73 4.35
C ARG A 57 -17.26 10.74 4.87
N LEU A 58 -16.78 9.61 5.41
CA LEU A 58 -15.41 9.49 5.90
C LEU A 58 -14.39 9.53 4.76
N TRP A 59 -14.71 8.95 3.59
CA TRP A 59 -13.87 9.05 2.40
C TRP A 59 -13.73 10.50 1.92
N GLN A 60 -14.83 11.24 1.80
CA GLN A 60 -14.80 12.67 1.49
C GLN A 60 -13.92 13.43 2.50
N HIS A 61 -14.05 13.13 3.79
CA HIS A 61 -13.20 13.75 4.80
C HIS A 61 -11.71 13.36 4.64
N CYS A 62 -11.41 12.09 4.36
CA CYS A 62 -10.05 11.62 4.06
C CYS A 62 -9.45 12.37 2.87
N GLN A 63 -10.19 12.57 1.77
CA GLN A 63 -9.72 13.34 0.61
C GLN A 63 -9.31 14.76 1.00
N HIS A 64 -10.13 15.45 1.81
CA HIS A 64 -9.79 16.78 2.32
C HIS A 64 -8.53 16.77 3.21
N LEU A 65 -8.38 15.77 4.08
CA LEU A 65 -7.21 15.62 4.93
C LEU A 65 -5.94 15.34 4.11
N ILE A 66 -6.02 14.45 3.12
CA ILE A 66 -4.93 14.16 2.18
C ILE A 66 -4.53 15.44 1.45
N MET A 67 -5.48 16.19 0.90
CA MET A 67 -5.20 17.45 0.21
C MET A 67 -4.49 18.45 1.12
N ARG A 68 -4.93 18.58 2.38
CA ARG A 68 -4.23 19.43 3.36
C ARG A 68 -2.80 18.97 3.63
N VAL A 69 -2.56 17.67 3.74
CA VAL A 69 -1.21 17.11 3.86
C VAL A 69 -0.39 17.43 2.61
N MET A 70 -0.94 17.28 1.41
CA MET A 70 -0.21 17.57 0.16
C MET A 70 0.15 19.05 0.01
N LEU A 71 -0.77 19.95 0.39
CA LEU A 71 -0.56 21.39 0.32
C LEU A 71 0.22 21.96 1.51
N GLY A 72 0.61 21.14 2.49
CA GLY A 72 1.28 21.62 3.71
C GLY A 72 0.39 22.51 4.60
N GLN A 73 -0.94 22.39 4.47
CA GLN A 73 -1.91 23.21 5.21
C GLN A 73 -2.14 22.65 6.62
N GLU A 74 -1.14 22.82 7.49
CA GLU A 74 -1.24 22.44 8.89
C GLU A 74 -2.09 23.44 9.69
N LYS A 75 -2.88 22.93 10.63
CA LYS A 75 -3.55 23.75 11.62
C LYS A 75 -2.62 23.87 12.82
N GLY A 76 -2.39 25.07 13.37
CA GLY A 76 -1.62 25.30 14.60
C GLY A 76 -2.26 24.74 15.89
N SER A 77 -3.15 23.74 15.77
CA SER A 77 -3.82 23.06 16.87
C SER A 77 -3.15 21.73 17.20
N LYS A 78 -3.59 21.07 18.27
CA LYS A 78 -3.09 19.74 18.68
C LYS A 78 -3.26 18.64 17.61
N ALA A 79 -4.18 18.80 16.68
CA ALA A 79 -4.42 17.86 15.58
C ALA A 79 -3.44 18.14 14.42
N LYS A 80 -2.21 17.63 14.55
CA LYS A 80 -1.20 17.71 13.49
C LYS A 80 -1.56 16.75 12.36
N THR A 81 -1.34 17.18 11.12
CA THR A 81 -1.64 16.36 9.93
C THR A 81 -0.37 15.78 9.32
N ARG A 82 0.83 16.30 9.64
CA ARG A 82 2.12 15.77 9.18
C ARG A 82 2.79 14.94 10.27
N THR A 83 2.31 13.72 10.43
CA THR A 83 2.73 12.80 11.50
C THR A 83 3.09 11.43 10.92
N VAL A 84 3.68 10.57 11.75
CA VAL A 84 3.96 9.17 11.37
C VAL A 84 2.65 8.41 11.14
N GLY A 85 1.58 8.69 11.91
CA GLY A 85 0.27 8.08 11.69
C GLY A 85 -0.36 8.49 10.36
N THR A 86 -0.06 9.68 9.83
CA THR A 86 -0.44 10.03 8.45
C THR A 86 0.23 9.12 7.43
N ILE A 87 1.50 8.75 7.60
CA ILE A 87 2.17 7.80 6.70
C ILE A 87 1.52 6.41 6.81
N GLU A 88 1.20 5.96 8.02
CA GLU A 88 0.43 4.71 8.22
C GLU A 88 -0.92 4.78 7.51
N ALA A 89 -1.63 5.91 7.59
CA ALA A 89 -2.92 6.11 6.94
C ALA A 89 -2.80 6.01 5.41
N LEU A 90 -1.78 6.64 4.82
CA LEU A 90 -1.51 6.59 3.38
C LEU A 90 -1.19 5.15 2.92
N LEU A 91 -0.36 4.43 3.69
CA LEU A 91 -0.06 3.02 3.45
C LEU A 91 -1.34 2.17 3.51
N VAL A 92 -2.17 2.35 4.54
CA VAL A 92 -3.43 1.61 4.69
C VAL A 92 -4.38 1.89 3.52
N MET A 93 -4.53 3.14 3.08
CA MET A 93 -5.38 3.47 1.92
C MET A 93 -4.83 2.95 0.58
N SER A 94 -3.50 2.77 0.48
CA SER A 94 -2.86 2.16 -0.70
C SER A 94 -3.08 0.64 -0.79
N GLU A 95 -3.27 -0.03 0.35
CA GLU A 95 -3.60 -1.45 0.42
C GLU A 95 -5.11 -1.69 0.35
N TRP A 96 -5.89 -0.86 1.04
CA TRP A 96 -7.34 -0.99 1.20
C TRP A 96 -8.06 0.18 0.52
N HIS A 97 -8.29 0.02 -0.79
CA HIS A 97 -8.86 1.08 -1.62
C HIS A 97 -10.30 1.45 -1.19
N PRO A 98 -10.63 2.74 -1.07
CA PRO A 98 -12.00 3.21 -0.86
C PRO A 98 -12.95 2.73 -1.96
N ARG A 99 -14.20 2.45 -1.60
CA ARG A 99 -15.22 1.97 -2.55
C ARG A 99 -15.44 2.92 -3.74
N SER A 100 -15.31 4.23 -3.53
CA SER A 100 -15.59 5.25 -4.55
C SER A 100 -14.63 5.18 -5.75
N LEU A 101 -13.48 4.50 -5.65
CA LEU A 101 -12.56 4.29 -6.78
C LEU A 101 -13.05 3.23 -7.77
N HIS A 102 -13.99 2.38 -7.34
CA HIS A 102 -14.60 1.37 -8.20
C HIS A 102 -15.52 1.97 -9.26
N PHE A 103 -15.92 3.23 -9.07
CA PHE A 103 -16.78 3.95 -10.00
C PHE A 103 -15.99 5.09 -10.63
N PRO A 104 -16.36 5.51 -11.85
CA PRO A 104 -15.89 6.78 -12.39
C PRO A 104 -16.18 7.92 -11.41
N PRO A 105 -15.29 8.93 -11.33
CA PRO A 105 -15.60 10.20 -10.69
C PRO A 105 -16.96 10.73 -11.11
N GLU A 106 -17.68 11.38 -10.19
CA GLU A 106 -19.00 11.97 -10.47
C GLU A 106 -18.93 13.03 -11.60
N SER A 107 -17.74 13.59 -11.85
CA SER A 107 -17.46 14.51 -12.96
C SER A 107 -17.40 13.84 -14.34
N ASP A 108 -17.05 12.56 -14.41
CA ASP A 108 -16.78 11.85 -15.67
C ASP A 108 -18.07 11.36 -16.34
N GLY A 109 -19.21 11.41 -15.65
CA GLY A 109 -20.53 11.09 -16.21
C GLY A 109 -21.01 12.05 -17.31
N TRP A 110 -20.20 13.05 -17.66
CA TRP A 110 -20.46 14.08 -18.68
C TRP A 110 -19.38 14.10 -19.76
N ASP A 111 -18.56 13.05 -19.86
CA ASP A 111 -17.51 12.98 -20.89
C ASP A 111 -18.12 12.79 -22.29
N SER A 112 -17.51 13.44 -23.28
CA SER A 112 -17.94 13.44 -24.68
C SER A 112 -17.89 12.04 -25.31
N ASP A 113 -17.15 11.10 -24.72
CA ASP A 113 -17.07 9.71 -25.17
C ASP A 113 -18.43 8.98 -25.09
N LEU A 114 -19.26 9.31 -24.09
CA LEU A 114 -20.64 8.78 -24.00
C LEU A 114 -21.57 9.35 -25.10
N MET A 115 -21.17 10.46 -25.72
CA MET A 115 -21.89 11.09 -26.83
C MET A 115 -21.37 10.63 -28.20
N MET A 116 -20.13 10.13 -28.27
CA MET A 116 -19.52 9.60 -29.51
C MET A 116 -19.94 8.15 -29.80
N ASP A 117 -20.30 7.35 -28.79
CA ASP A 117 -20.88 6.00 -29.01
C ASP A 117 -22.31 6.06 -29.59
N ASN A 118 -22.90 7.27 -29.67
CA ASN A 118 -24.25 7.54 -30.18
C ASN A 118 -24.28 8.31 -31.51
N THR A 119 -23.15 8.62 -32.15
CA THR A 119 -23.22 9.05 -33.55
C THR A 119 -23.54 7.82 -34.39
N PRO A 120 -24.73 7.71 -35.01
CA PRO A 120 -24.96 6.67 -35.99
C PRO A 120 -24.08 7.05 -37.19
N GLU A 121 -22.84 6.56 -37.20
CA GLU A 121 -22.14 6.41 -38.46
C GLU A 121 -23.08 5.58 -39.34
N HIS A 122 -23.43 6.11 -40.50
CA HIS A 122 -24.08 5.39 -41.58
C HIS A 122 -23.17 4.23 -42.02
N HIS A 123 -23.10 3.18 -41.20
CA HIS A 123 -22.56 1.89 -41.57
C HIS A 123 -23.71 1.03 -42.04
N ASP A 124 -23.90 1.11 -43.35
CA ASP A 124 -24.64 0.16 -44.14
C ASP A 124 -24.10 -1.26 -43.85
N SER A 125 -25.00 -2.14 -43.44
CA SER A 125 -24.92 -3.60 -43.56
C SER A 125 -23.93 -4.42 -42.67
N THR A 126 -24.55 -5.26 -41.82
CA THR A 126 -24.20 -6.67 -41.52
C THR A 126 -22.88 -7.01 -40.81
N SER A 127 -22.88 -7.05 -39.48
CA SER A 127 -22.06 -8.02 -38.71
C SER A 127 -22.73 -8.39 -37.37
N PRO A 128 -22.64 -9.66 -36.90
CA PRO A 128 -23.28 -10.12 -35.66
C PRO A 128 -22.39 -9.93 -34.41
N ASP A 129 -21.48 -8.94 -34.40
CA ASP A 129 -20.44 -8.81 -33.38
C ASP A 129 -20.82 -7.88 -32.21
N SER A 130 -22.11 -7.75 -31.91
CA SER A 130 -22.58 -7.06 -30.70
C SER A 130 -22.10 -7.73 -29.39
N SER A 131 -21.68 -9.00 -29.46
CA SER A 131 -21.11 -9.74 -28.33
C SER A 131 -19.68 -9.32 -27.95
N VAL A 132 -18.88 -8.83 -28.92
CA VAL A 132 -17.49 -8.39 -28.68
C VAL A 132 -17.47 -7.04 -27.96
N SER A 133 -18.39 -6.13 -28.29
CA SER A 133 -18.55 -4.83 -27.63
C SER A 133 -19.01 -4.95 -26.17
N ALA A 134 -19.93 -5.88 -25.87
CA ALA A 134 -20.28 -6.19 -24.48
C ALA A 134 -19.10 -6.82 -23.73
N SER A 135 -18.27 -7.62 -24.42
CA SER A 135 -17.08 -8.24 -23.84
C SER A 135 -15.94 -7.26 -23.55
N SER A 136 -15.76 -6.23 -24.38
CA SER A 136 -14.76 -5.18 -24.13
C SER A 136 -15.21 -4.25 -23.01
N ARG A 137 -16.51 -3.92 -22.95
CA ARG A 137 -17.08 -3.02 -21.93
C ARG A 137 -16.97 -3.58 -20.51
N TRP A 138 -17.26 -4.86 -20.26
CA TRP A 138 -17.05 -5.44 -18.91
C TRP A 138 -15.57 -5.47 -18.53
N LEU A 139 -14.68 -5.69 -19.50
CA LEU A 139 -13.25 -5.74 -19.27
C LEU A 139 -12.73 -4.35 -18.91
N GLU A 140 -13.20 -3.31 -19.60
CA GLU A 140 -12.96 -1.91 -19.27
C GLU A 140 -13.49 -1.54 -17.88
N ASP A 141 -14.71 -1.97 -17.53
CA ASP A 141 -15.33 -1.76 -16.23
C ASP A 141 -14.55 -2.41 -15.06
N VAL A 142 -13.77 -3.45 -15.32
CA VAL A 142 -12.92 -4.11 -14.30
C VAL A 142 -11.50 -3.53 -14.30
N ILE A 143 -10.93 -3.25 -15.47
CA ILE A 143 -9.56 -2.77 -15.62
C ILE A 143 -9.43 -1.32 -15.15
N GLU A 144 -10.37 -0.45 -15.51
CA GLU A 144 -10.24 0.98 -15.26
C GLU A 144 -10.28 1.32 -13.76
N PRO A 145 -11.17 0.73 -12.94
CA PRO A 145 -11.06 0.81 -11.49
C PRO A 145 -9.72 0.37 -10.92
N ALA A 146 -9.15 -0.72 -11.45
CA ALA A 146 -7.85 -1.21 -10.99
C ALA A 146 -6.73 -0.22 -11.32
N ARG A 147 -6.74 0.36 -12.53
CA ARG A 147 -5.78 1.41 -12.92
C ARG A 147 -5.92 2.67 -12.08
N ARG A 148 -7.15 3.13 -11.82
CA ARG A 148 -7.42 4.30 -10.98
C ARG A 148 -6.91 4.09 -9.55
N SER A 149 -7.18 2.91 -9.01
CA SER A 149 -6.68 2.45 -7.71
C SER A 149 -5.15 2.42 -7.63
N ASP A 150 -4.49 1.93 -8.68
CA ASP A 150 -3.03 1.88 -8.74
C ASP A 150 -2.40 3.28 -8.85
N ARG A 151 -2.97 4.16 -9.67
CA ARG A 151 -2.54 5.57 -9.79
C ARG A 151 -2.68 6.29 -8.45
N MET A 152 -3.81 6.14 -7.76
CA MET A 152 -4.00 6.73 -6.43
C MET A 152 -2.96 6.19 -5.45
N SER A 153 -2.81 4.87 -5.38
CA SER A 153 -1.85 4.23 -4.47
C SER A 153 -0.42 4.73 -4.73
N TRP A 154 -0.04 4.96 -5.99
CA TRP A 154 1.28 5.47 -6.36
C TRP A 154 1.50 6.89 -5.85
N MET A 155 0.50 7.75 -6.01
CA MET A 155 0.54 9.11 -5.48
C MET A 155 0.60 9.12 -3.94
N LEU A 156 -0.23 8.31 -3.26
CA LEU A 156 -0.23 8.25 -1.79
C LEU A 156 1.11 7.73 -1.23
N LEU A 157 1.68 6.68 -1.84
CA LEU A 157 2.98 6.15 -1.42
C LEU A 157 4.12 7.14 -1.70
N GLY A 158 4.11 7.83 -2.84
CA GLY A 158 5.08 8.88 -3.15
C GLY A 158 5.02 10.02 -2.12
N SER A 159 3.81 10.47 -1.78
CA SER A 159 3.63 11.48 -0.74
C SER A 159 4.02 11.00 0.65
N GLY A 160 3.72 9.74 0.98
CA GLY A 160 4.16 9.11 2.22
C GLY A 160 5.68 9.04 2.33
N LEU A 161 6.38 8.77 1.22
CA LEU A 161 7.84 8.80 1.15
C LEU A 161 8.39 10.22 1.37
N THR A 162 7.83 11.23 0.70
CA THR A 162 8.23 12.63 0.88
C THR A 162 8.02 13.09 2.34
N LEU A 163 6.88 12.75 2.93
CA LEU A 163 6.59 13.04 4.34
C LEU A 163 7.58 12.31 5.27
N ALA A 164 7.95 11.08 4.96
CA ALA A 164 8.95 10.34 5.73
C ALA A 164 10.34 11.01 5.70
N HIS A 165 10.73 11.58 4.56
CA HIS A 165 11.97 12.36 4.46
C HIS A 165 11.91 13.64 5.29
N GLU A 166 10.79 14.36 5.25
CA GLU A 166 10.59 15.57 6.05
C GLU A 166 10.64 15.30 7.55
N LEU A 167 10.01 14.22 8.00
CA LEU A 167 10.01 13.81 9.41
C LEU A 167 11.35 13.24 9.88
N GLY A 168 12.37 13.20 9.01
CA GLY A 168 13.69 12.64 9.33
C GLY A 168 13.64 11.14 9.61
N ILE A 169 12.64 10.41 9.10
CA ILE A 169 12.48 8.98 9.38
C ILE A 169 13.70 8.22 8.90
N PHE A 170 14.38 8.62 7.83
CA PHE A 170 15.54 7.90 7.28
C PHE A 170 16.88 8.30 7.90
N ASP A 171 16.89 9.29 8.78
CA ASP A 171 18.13 9.77 9.39
C ASP A 171 18.70 8.71 10.32
N THR A 172 19.97 8.39 10.12
CA THR A 172 20.77 7.53 11.01
C THR A 172 21.34 8.31 12.18
N ASP A 173 21.44 9.65 12.03
CA ASP A 173 21.94 10.55 13.05
C ASP A 173 20.79 10.99 13.96
N ASP A 174 20.74 10.36 15.12
CA ASP A 174 19.76 10.58 16.19
C ASP A 174 19.71 12.06 16.68
N SER A 175 20.71 12.87 16.31
CA SER A 175 20.87 14.29 16.65
C SER A 175 19.86 15.21 15.94
N ARG A 176 19.53 14.97 14.66
CA ARG A 176 18.53 15.78 13.90
C ARG A 176 17.10 15.45 14.32
N ALA A 177 16.85 14.19 14.65
CA ALA A 177 15.59 13.75 15.23
C ALA A 177 15.32 14.40 16.59
N LYS A 178 16.36 14.52 17.45
CA LYS A 178 16.28 15.18 18.75
C LYS A 178 16.06 16.69 18.61
N SER A 179 16.69 17.35 17.63
CA SER A 179 16.54 18.81 17.44
C SER A 179 15.15 19.24 16.98
N LEU A 180 14.42 18.40 16.23
CA LEU A 180 13.04 18.67 15.81
C LEU A 180 12.02 18.48 16.94
N ILE A 181 12.39 17.71 17.98
CA ILE A 181 11.55 17.45 19.16
C ILE A 181 11.79 18.52 20.24
N SER A 182 13.01 19.07 20.31
CA SER A 182 13.37 20.15 21.24
C SER A 182 12.87 21.54 20.82
N SER A 183 11.62 21.64 20.37
CA SER A 183 10.91 22.92 20.33
C SER A 183 10.29 23.17 21.73
N PRO A 184 10.53 24.33 22.37
CA PRO A 184 10.37 24.51 23.82
C PRO A 184 8.93 24.85 24.24
N GLU A 185 7.92 24.12 23.79
CA GLU A 185 6.53 24.36 24.22
C GLU A 185 5.74 23.06 24.41
N GLY A 186 5.84 22.49 25.62
CA GLY A 186 4.90 21.48 26.10
C GLY A 186 5.51 20.49 27.08
N GLU A 187 5.30 20.72 28.37
CA GLU A 187 5.47 19.71 29.42
C GLU A 187 4.67 18.45 29.07
N HIS A 188 5.36 17.40 28.64
CA HIS A 188 4.74 16.11 28.33
C HIS A 188 4.67 15.26 29.60
N HIS A 189 3.47 15.19 30.19
CA HIS A 189 3.12 14.22 31.21
C HIS A 189 3.42 12.77 30.75
N GLY A 190 4.44 12.16 31.36
CA GLY A 190 4.35 10.82 31.94
C GLY A 190 4.24 9.58 31.04
N PHE A 191 4.77 9.57 29.82
CA PHE A 191 4.91 8.32 29.04
C PHE A 191 6.33 8.17 28.47
N PRO A 192 6.89 6.95 28.33
CA PRO A 192 8.26 6.74 27.83
C PRO A 192 8.29 6.99 26.32
N VAL A 193 8.60 8.22 25.93
CA VAL A 193 8.54 8.71 24.55
C VAL A 193 9.69 8.15 23.68
N GLU A 194 10.87 7.86 24.24
CA GLU A 194 12.06 7.51 23.45
C GLU A 194 12.07 6.07 22.88
N GLU A 195 11.84 5.04 23.69
CA GLU A 195 11.88 3.64 23.23
C GLU A 195 10.69 3.29 22.32
N THR A 196 9.55 3.96 22.54
CA THR A 196 8.32 3.78 21.76
C THR A 196 8.37 4.51 20.41
N MET A 197 9.27 5.48 20.20
CA MET A 197 9.35 6.29 18.97
C MET A 197 10.28 5.74 17.89
N ASN A 198 11.34 5.02 18.27
CA ASN A 198 12.31 4.48 17.31
C ASN A 198 11.79 3.23 16.57
N PHE A 199 11.02 2.40 17.28
CA PHE A 199 10.41 1.21 16.71
C PHE A 199 9.41 1.53 15.57
N PRO A 200 8.45 2.48 15.71
CA PRO A 200 7.59 2.91 14.62
C PRO A 200 8.34 3.38 13.37
N ARG A 201 9.43 4.14 13.53
CA ARG A 201 10.20 4.69 12.40
C ARG A 201 10.79 3.57 11.55
N HIS A 202 11.44 2.60 12.17
CA HIS A 202 12.00 1.45 11.47
C HIS A 202 10.92 0.66 10.73
N ARG A 203 9.77 0.42 11.37
CA ARG A 203 8.64 -0.25 10.72
C ARG A 203 8.18 0.46 9.47
N ILE A 204 8.03 1.78 9.53
CA ILE A 204 7.61 2.60 8.39
C ILE A 204 8.63 2.54 7.25
N ARG A 205 9.94 2.54 7.53
CA ARG A 205 10.98 2.37 6.50
C ARG A 205 10.79 1.06 5.75
N GLN A 206 10.58 -0.04 6.48
CA GLN A 206 10.38 -1.37 5.92
C GLN A 206 9.10 -1.46 5.09
N LEU A 207 7.99 -0.93 5.63
CA LEU A 207 6.70 -0.91 4.94
C LEU A 207 6.79 -0.07 3.65
N LEU A 208 7.27 1.17 3.71
CA LEU A 208 7.42 2.02 2.53
C LEU A 208 8.27 1.35 1.44
N TYR A 209 9.39 0.74 1.82
CA TYR A 209 10.22 0.00 0.87
C TYR A 209 9.43 -1.09 0.13
N VAL A 210 8.73 -1.93 0.89
CA VAL A 210 7.99 -3.08 0.36
C VAL A 210 6.85 -2.60 -0.55
N PHE A 211 6.03 -1.68 -0.07
CA PHE A 211 4.86 -1.17 -0.81
C PHE A 211 5.26 -0.41 -2.08
N ILE A 212 6.29 0.45 -2.02
CA ILE A 212 6.76 1.21 -3.19
C ILE A 212 7.34 0.28 -4.26
N ASN A 213 8.21 -0.67 -3.88
CA ASN A 213 8.81 -1.56 -4.87
C ASN A 213 7.79 -2.52 -5.48
N GLN A 214 6.80 -3.01 -4.72
CA GLN A 214 5.72 -3.83 -5.28
C GLN A 214 4.85 -3.05 -6.26
N LEU A 215 4.48 -1.82 -5.90
CA LEU A 215 3.66 -1.00 -6.78
C LEU A 215 4.43 -0.57 -8.04
N ALA A 216 5.70 -0.21 -7.90
CA ALA A 216 6.58 0.12 -9.02
C ALA A 216 6.71 -1.05 -10.00
N SER A 217 6.98 -2.27 -9.49
CA SER A 217 7.07 -3.49 -10.30
C SER A 217 5.76 -3.78 -11.03
N ARG A 218 4.60 -3.62 -10.36
CA ARG A 218 3.28 -3.80 -10.98
C ARG A 218 2.99 -2.78 -12.08
N LEU A 219 3.37 -1.52 -11.88
CA LEU A 219 3.15 -0.44 -12.84
C LEU A 219 4.20 -0.43 -13.98
N GLY A 220 5.27 -1.20 -13.85
CA GLY A 220 6.42 -1.12 -14.77
C GLY A 220 7.20 0.19 -14.64
N CYS A 221 7.10 0.86 -13.48
CA CYS A 221 7.81 2.11 -13.21
C CYS A 221 9.11 1.85 -12.44
N MET A 222 10.06 2.79 -12.53
CA MET A 222 11.23 2.79 -11.67
C MET A 222 10.80 3.04 -10.21
N SER A 223 11.39 2.30 -9.27
CA SER A 223 11.15 2.51 -7.85
C SER A 223 11.62 3.89 -7.40
N LEU A 224 10.76 4.62 -6.67
CA LEU A 224 11.06 5.92 -6.09
C LEU A 224 12.03 5.84 -4.90
N MET A 225 12.33 4.63 -4.42
CA MET A 225 13.14 4.43 -3.23
C MET A 225 14.64 4.61 -3.54
N PRO A 226 15.34 5.55 -2.89
CA PRO A 226 16.78 5.75 -3.10
C PRO A 226 17.58 4.51 -2.68
N GLN A 227 18.59 4.14 -3.47
CA GLN A 227 19.43 2.96 -3.20
C GLN A 227 20.25 3.10 -1.91
N SER A 228 20.59 4.32 -1.52
CA SER A 228 21.32 4.64 -0.28
C SER A 228 20.55 4.26 0.99
N LEU A 229 19.21 4.22 0.92
CA LEU A 229 18.35 3.89 2.06
C LEU A 229 18.28 2.37 2.35
N ASN A 230 18.85 1.52 1.47
CA ASN A 230 18.82 0.06 1.65
C ASN A 230 19.45 -0.41 2.97
N HIS A 231 20.45 0.31 3.48
CA HIS A 231 21.11 0.00 4.75
C HIS A 231 20.24 0.34 5.97
N SER A 232 19.37 1.36 5.86
CA SER A 232 18.46 1.81 6.94
C SER A 232 17.26 0.88 7.16
N ILE A 233 17.03 -0.05 6.22
CA ILE A 233 15.92 -1.03 6.22
C ILE A 233 16.29 -2.30 6.99
N VAL A 234 17.58 -2.63 7.06
CA VAL A 234 18.08 -3.80 7.81
C VAL A 234 18.07 -3.45 9.29
N ALA A 235 17.31 -4.19 10.09
CA ALA A 235 17.19 -3.94 11.52
C ALA A 235 18.53 -4.16 12.25
N PRO A 236 18.91 -3.30 13.21
CA PRO A 236 19.91 -3.67 14.19
C PRO A 236 19.33 -4.78 15.08
N SER A 237 20.07 -5.88 15.20
CA SER A 237 19.70 -7.02 16.04
C SER A 237 19.71 -6.60 17.52
N SER A 238 18.58 -6.23 18.10
CA SER A 238 18.45 -6.06 19.55
C SER A 238 17.17 -6.71 20.10
N LEU A 239 17.32 -7.28 21.30
CA LEU A 239 16.47 -8.27 21.93
C LEU A 239 15.04 -7.74 22.22
N ASN A 240 14.00 -8.49 21.85
CA ASN A 240 12.78 -8.70 22.64
C ASN A 240 11.81 -9.70 21.96
N THR A 241 11.42 -10.73 22.71
CA THR A 241 10.78 -11.99 22.28
C THR A 241 9.38 -11.89 21.66
N GLY A 242 8.70 -10.72 21.71
CA GLY A 242 7.39 -10.52 21.07
C GLY A 242 7.42 -9.75 19.74
N ILE A 243 8.52 -9.03 19.47
CA ILE A 243 8.77 -8.26 18.24
C ILE A 243 9.29 -9.18 17.11
N ASP A 244 9.72 -10.38 17.47
CA ASP A 244 10.43 -11.32 16.59
C ASP A 244 9.56 -11.83 15.44
N GLU A 245 8.26 -12.05 15.65
CA GLU A 245 7.39 -12.62 14.59
C GLU A 245 7.08 -11.63 13.46
N TRP A 246 6.72 -10.38 13.82
CA TRP A 246 6.47 -9.32 12.84
C TRP A 246 7.77 -8.97 12.12
N GLN A 247 8.88 -8.84 12.84
CA GLN A 247 10.19 -8.53 12.25
C GLN A 247 10.65 -9.64 11.31
N THR A 248 10.49 -10.91 11.71
CA THR A 248 10.78 -12.07 10.87
C THR A 248 9.90 -12.09 9.62
N PHE A 249 8.59 -11.82 9.77
CA PHE A 249 7.69 -11.70 8.62
C PHE A 249 8.14 -10.58 7.67
N MET A 250 8.43 -9.40 8.19
CA MET A 250 8.88 -8.27 7.36
C MET A 250 10.21 -8.53 6.68
N ASN A 251 11.17 -9.14 7.37
CA ASN A 251 12.44 -9.55 6.78
C ASN A 251 12.21 -10.55 5.64
N SER A 252 11.32 -11.52 5.82
CA SER A 252 10.93 -12.45 4.75
C SER A 252 10.32 -11.71 3.56
N TRP A 253 9.47 -10.72 3.82
CA TRP A 253 8.78 -9.96 2.79
C TRP A 253 9.73 -9.02 2.02
N ILE A 254 10.70 -8.42 2.71
CA ILE A 254 11.77 -7.64 2.10
C ILE A 254 12.66 -8.52 1.22
N GLU A 255 13.05 -9.71 1.69
CA GLU A 255 13.82 -10.68 0.90
C GLU A 255 13.08 -11.05 -0.38
N LEU A 256 11.78 -11.35 -0.29
CA LEU A 256 10.95 -11.63 -1.46
C LEU A 256 10.85 -10.43 -2.40
N THR A 257 10.67 -9.23 -1.85
CA THR A 257 10.57 -8.00 -2.64
C THR A 257 11.87 -7.72 -3.40
N LYS A 258 13.03 -7.92 -2.76
CA LYS A 258 14.35 -7.81 -3.39
C LYS A 258 14.53 -8.82 -4.53
N LEU A 259 14.12 -10.06 -4.29
CA LEU A 259 14.18 -11.11 -5.30
C LEU A 259 13.26 -10.79 -6.49
N ALA A 260 12.03 -10.37 -6.23
CA ALA A 260 11.08 -9.95 -7.26
C ALA A 260 11.62 -8.77 -8.09
N LYS A 261 12.22 -7.77 -7.43
CA LYS A 261 12.89 -6.65 -8.11
C LYS A 261 14.02 -7.13 -9.00
N SER A 262 14.89 -8.00 -8.50
CA SER A 262 15.99 -8.58 -9.30
C SER A 262 15.47 -9.37 -10.51
N VAL A 263 14.36 -10.10 -10.36
CA VAL A 263 13.68 -10.76 -11.48
C VAL A 263 13.18 -9.70 -12.47
N THR A 264 12.46 -8.68 -12.01
CA THR A 264 11.93 -7.63 -12.90
C THR A 264 13.06 -6.94 -13.67
N ASP A 265 14.14 -6.55 -12.99
CA ASP A 265 15.28 -5.86 -13.60
C ASP A 265 16.03 -6.74 -14.62
N MET A 266 16.08 -8.06 -14.42
CA MET A 266 16.73 -9.00 -15.35
C MET A 266 15.84 -9.44 -16.52
N PHE A 267 14.54 -9.63 -16.30
CA PHE A 267 13.62 -10.07 -17.35
C PHE A 267 13.08 -8.91 -18.20
N PHE A 268 12.85 -7.75 -17.58
CA PHE A 268 12.16 -6.62 -18.19
C PHE A 268 12.94 -5.30 -18.15
N PRO A 269 14.26 -5.26 -18.47
CA PRO A 269 15.01 -4.00 -18.51
C PRO A 269 14.51 -3.06 -19.63
N SER A 270 14.00 -3.63 -20.74
CA SER A 270 13.34 -2.87 -21.80
C SER A 270 12.35 -3.74 -22.58
N ALA A 271 11.38 -3.11 -23.25
CA ALA A 271 10.40 -3.81 -24.08
C ALA A 271 11.05 -4.56 -25.25
N THR A 272 12.12 -4.00 -25.84
CA THR A 272 12.87 -4.63 -26.93
C THR A 272 13.68 -5.85 -26.45
N PHE A 273 14.35 -5.72 -25.30
CA PHE A 273 15.07 -6.82 -24.69
C PHE A 273 14.12 -7.96 -24.29
N THR A 274 12.98 -7.62 -23.68
CA THR A 274 11.94 -8.59 -23.30
C THR A 274 11.48 -9.41 -24.50
N ARG A 275 11.15 -8.74 -25.62
CA ARG A 275 10.76 -9.42 -26.86
C ARG A 275 11.87 -10.34 -27.38
N GLN A 276 13.11 -9.88 -27.39
CA GLN A 276 14.25 -10.69 -27.83
C GLN A 276 14.46 -11.92 -26.93
N GLN A 277 14.26 -11.78 -25.62
CA GLN A 277 14.42 -12.86 -24.66
C GLN A 277 13.32 -13.92 -24.80
N LEU A 278 12.08 -13.50 -25.08
CA LEU A 278 10.95 -14.39 -25.37
C LEU A 278 11.15 -15.14 -26.70
N HIS A 279 11.56 -14.45 -27.75
CA HIS A 279 11.79 -15.07 -29.07
C HIS A 279 13.00 -16.01 -29.10
N SER A 280 14.07 -15.70 -28.36
CA SER A 280 15.30 -16.52 -28.34
C SER A 280 15.27 -17.69 -27.36
N GLY A 281 14.21 -17.86 -26.56
CA GLY A 281 14.10 -18.91 -25.55
C GLY A 281 15.05 -18.77 -24.35
N ARG A 282 15.88 -17.72 -24.31
CA ARG A 282 16.87 -17.47 -23.25
C ARG A 282 16.25 -17.16 -21.89
N TYR A 283 14.94 -16.91 -21.84
CA TYR A 283 14.19 -16.75 -20.59
C TYR A 283 14.21 -18.02 -19.73
N ILE A 284 14.38 -19.22 -20.34
CA ILE A 284 14.42 -20.50 -19.63
C ILE A 284 15.64 -20.56 -18.69
N GLY A 285 16.81 -20.13 -19.15
CA GLY A 285 18.02 -20.10 -18.31
C GLY A 285 17.90 -19.13 -17.13
N LEU A 286 17.21 -17.99 -17.33
CA LEU A 286 16.89 -17.07 -16.23
C LEU A 286 15.92 -17.71 -15.23
N LEU A 287 14.91 -18.44 -15.71
CA LEU A 287 13.99 -19.17 -14.83
C LEU A 287 14.71 -20.24 -14.01
N ASP A 288 15.63 -20.99 -14.63
CA ASP A 288 16.42 -22.00 -13.94
C ASP A 288 17.33 -21.39 -12.87
N HIS A 289 17.78 -20.15 -13.07
CA HIS A 289 18.53 -19.40 -12.06
C HIS A 289 17.66 -18.95 -10.86
N PHE A 290 16.46 -18.42 -11.10
CA PHE A 290 15.61 -17.87 -10.04
C PHE A 290 14.76 -18.92 -9.30
N ARG A 291 14.43 -20.05 -9.95
CA ARG A 291 13.70 -21.17 -9.34
C ARG A 291 14.34 -21.68 -8.02
N PRO A 292 15.65 -21.95 -7.92
CA PRO A 292 16.26 -22.40 -6.68
C PRO A 292 16.24 -21.30 -5.60
N LEU A 293 16.40 -20.02 -5.96
CA LEU A 293 16.35 -18.91 -5.01
C LEU A 293 14.96 -18.76 -4.37
N LEU A 294 13.90 -18.87 -5.18
CA LEU A 294 12.51 -18.88 -4.69
C LEU A 294 12.23 -20.11 -3.82
N SER A 295 12.78 -21.26 -4.19
CA SER A 295 12.63 -22.50 -3.42
C SER A 295 13.33 -22.41 -2.07
N GLN A 296 14.53 -21.85 -2.02
CA GLN A 296 15.28 -21.59 -0.79
C GLN A 296 14.55 -20.60 0.12
N TRP A 297 14.05 -19.50 -0.43
CA TRP A 297 13.25 -18.52 0.32
C TRP A 297 12.00 -19.18 0.92
N ARG A 298 11.29 -19.97 0.12
CA ARG A 298 10.10 -20.73 0.57
C ARG A 298 10.46 -21.69 1.70
N GLN A 299 11.52 -22.46 1.56
CA GLN A 299 11.94 -23.41 2.59
C GLN A 299 12.29 -22.71 3.91
N LYS A 300 13.01 -21.59 3.82
CA LYS A 300 13.44 -20.77 4.96
C LYS A 300 12.26 -20.18 5.74
N HIS A 301 11.25 -19.63 5.05
CA HIS A 301 10.21 -18.81 5.68
C HIS A 301 8.82 -19.45 5.76
N LEU A 302 8.46 -20.35 4.84
CA LEU A 302 7.12 -20.95 4.76
C LEU A 302 7.09 -22.37 5.35
N ASP A 303 8.06 -23.22 5.00
CA ASP A 303 8.03 -24.63 5.41
C ASP A 303 8.39 -24.82 6.89
N SER A 304 9.20 -23.93 7.46
CA SER A 304 9.45 -23.84 8.91
C SER A 304 8.18 -23.43 9.68
N LYS A 305 7.38 -22.51 9.14
CA LYS A 305 6.16 -21.97 9.80
C LYS A 305 4.92 -22.85 9.63
N ARG A 306 4.86 -23.71 8.61
CA ARG A 306 3.78 -24.70 8.43
C ARG A 306 3.66 -25.69 9.60
N LYS A 307 4.76 -25.94 10.33
CA LYS A 307 4.74 -26.78 11.55
C LYS A 307 4.11 -26.10 12.77
N CYS A 308 3.90 -24.78 12.73
CA CYS A 308 3.41 -23.98 13.87
C CYS A 308 2.02 -23.35 13.66
N GLY A 309 1.25 -23.78 12.64
CA GLY A 309 -0.14 -23.31 12.42
C GLY A 309 -0.31 -21.87 11.90
N ALA A 310 0.76 -21.16 11.57
CA ALA A 310 0.73 -19.72 11.26
C ALA A 310 0.50 -19.40 9.76
N LEU A 311 -0.40 -20.12 9.06
CA LEU A 311 -0.66 -19.90 7.63
C LEU A 311 -1.60 -18.71 7.33
N HIS A 312 -2.06 -17.99 8.36
CA HIS A 312 -3.02 -16.89 8.22
C HIS A 312 -2.38 -15.49 8.07
N ILE A 313 -1.05 -15.38 7.99
CA ILE A 313 -0.32 -14.10 8.09
C ILE A 313 0.09 -13.53 6.72
N PHE A 314 -0.18 -14.21 5.60
CA PHE A 314 -0.01 -13.58 4.30
C PHE A 314 -1.31 -12.86 3.91
N PRO A 315 -1.30 -11.51 3.79
CA PRO A 315 -2.45 -10.77 3.30
C PRO A 315 -3.01 -11.41 2.02
N ALA A 316 -4.34 -11.60 1.96
CA ALA A 316 -5.06 -12.02 0.76
C ALA A 316 -4.60 -11.34 -0.56
N PRO A 317 -4.16 -10.06 -0.58
CA PRO A 317 -3.56 -9.48 -1.78
C PRO A 317 -2.35 -10.27 -2.32
N LEU A 318 -1.51 -10.87 -1.48
CA LEU A 318 -0.33 -11.63 -1.93
C LEU A 318 -0.70 -12.87 -2.75
N THR A 319 -1.87 -13.46 -2.56
CA THR A 319 -2.34 -14.57 -3.40
C THR A 319 -2.57 -14.11 -4.84
N VAL A 320 -3.00 -12.87 -5.03
CA VAL A 320 -3.17 -12.25 -6.36
C VAL A 320 -1.82 -11.75 -6.91
N TYR A 321 -0.94 -11.20 -6.06
CA TYR A 321 0.39 -10.71 -6.45
C TYR A 321 1.42 -11.81 -6.72
N ILE A 322 1.29 -12.98 -6.10
CA ILE A 322 2.12 -14.18 -6.39
C ILE A 322 1.57 -14.92 -7.60
N HIS A 323 0.24 -14.93 -7.81
CA HIS A 323 -0.34 -15.62 -8.96
C HIS A 323 -0.07 -14.93 -10.29
N ARG A 324 -0.11 -13.59 -10.41
CA ARG A 324 0.12 -12.91 -11.70
C ARG A 324 1.48 -13.21 -12.36
N PRO A 325 2.62 -13.19 -11.65
CA PRO A 325 3.90 -13.59 -12.25
C PRO A 325 3.96 -15.10 -12.51
N LEU A 326 3.31 -15.95 -11.70
CA LEU A 326 3.31 -17.41 -11.91
C LEU A 326 2.36 -17.89 -13.02
N THR A 327 1.27 -17.18 -13.31
CA THR A 327 0.35 -17.49 -14.43
C THR A 327 0.87 -17.01 -15.78
N ALA A 328 1.85 -16.10 -15.81
CA ALA A 328 2.59 -15.77 -17.03
C ALA A 328 3.63 -16.85 -17.41
N PHE A 329 3.85 -17.83 -16.52
CA PHE A 329 4.78 -18.96 -16.72
C PHE A 329 4.06 -20.33 -16.75
N ARG A 330 2.77 -20.35 -17.13
CA ARG A 330 2.06 -21.59 -17.46
C ARG A 330 1.64 -21.62 -18.92
#